data_AF-A0A372F5N9-F1
#
_entry.id   AF-A0A372F5N9-F1
#
_cell.length_a   1.000
_cell.length_b   1.000
_cell.length_c   1.000
_cell.angle_alpha   90.00
_cell.angle_beta   90.00
_cell.angle_gamma   90.00
#
_symmetry.space_group_name_H-M   'P 1'
#
loop_
_entity.id
_entity.type
_entity.pdbx_description
1 polymer ?
#
loop_
_entity_poly.entity_id
_entity_poly.type
_entity_poly.pdbx_seq_one_letter_code
_entity_poly.pdbx_strand_id
1 'polypeptide(L)'
;MSTIHSLLINPFSPKHTFEEKLFFWLRFGVLGCFVGHGFWGVVTKKGWLPFFKVFFISEPIAYNFMPLVGAMDILIGLIVFLYPNRALLLWASFWTVFTALLRPSASMGMSEFFERAGNFGVPILFFLVYGFPATGEKWFSKLKPLTSISLQQAYTIEWVSRLSLFSLLAGHGGLAVFMNHPTLIKNMTGVGLPMTGLNLQVFGLFEIVLAFLVLLKPRIPGLLIFICLYKLAFELLFPIVGTAKDIFETIERMGDYVLPMILFEYYRSKYYSQAKHRTSVSNT
;
A
#
# COMPACT_ATOMS: atom_id res chain seq x y z
N MET A 1 2.61 17.35 28.84
CA MET A 1 3.29 16.07 28.55
C MET A 1 3.53 15.98 27.05
N SER A 2 4.76 15.66 26.66
CA SER A 2 5.39 15.97 25.36
C SER A 2 4.70 15.37 24.12
N THR A 3 4.48 16.22 23.12
CA THR A 3 3.91 15.94 21.79
C THR A 3 4.75 15.00 20.91
N ILE A 4 5.95 14.61 21.33
CA ILE A 4 6.84 13.72 20.58
C ILE A 4 6.45 12.24 20.77
N HIS A 5 5.81 11.88 21.89
CA HIS A 5 5.45 10.47 22.19
C HIS A 5 4.41 9.84 21.26
N SER A 6 3.66 10.61 20.46
CA SER A 6 2.64 10.03 19.57
C SER A 6 3.14 9.67 18.17
N LEU A 7 4.33 10.15 17.76
CA LEU A 7 4.85 9.93 16.40
C LEU A 7 5.48 8.56 16.24
N LEU A 8 6.22 8.12 17.25
CA LEU A 8 6.95 6.85 17.27
C LEU A 8 6.43 6.04 18.44
N ILE A 9 5.62 5.04 18.11
CA ILE A 9 5.12 4.04 19.06
C ILE A 9 5.66 2.67 18.63
N ASN A 10 5.67 1.71 19.54
CA ASN A 10 5.81 0.30 19.15
C ASN A 10 4.39 -0.23 18.83
N PRO A 11 3.99 -0.36 17.55
CA PRO A 11 2.62 -0.75 17.20
C PRO A 11 2.28 -2.18 17.68
N PHE A 12 3.28 -3.02 17.96
CA PHE A 12 3.08 -4.37 18.48
C PHE A 12 2.86 -4.43 19.99
N SER A 13 3.15 -3.35 20.72
CA SER A 13 2.92 -3.29 22.16
C SER A 13 1.42 -3.30 22.48
N PRO A 14 0.96 -4.09 23.48
CA PRO A 14 -0.43 -4.06 23.93
C PRO A 14 -0.80 -2.77 24.66
N LYS A 15 0.17 -1.91 25.00
CA LYS A 15 -0.04 -0.64 25.71
C LYS A 15 -0.73 0.43 24.85
N HIS A 16 -0.62 0.31 23.53
CA HIS A 16 -1.18 1.30 22.60
C HIS A 16 -2.58 0.92 22.15
N THR A 17 -3.43 1.93 21.96
CA THR A 17 -4.78 1.72 21.46
C THR A 17 -4.78 1.40 19.96
N PHE A 18 -5.90 0.88 19.44
CA PHE A 18 -6.01 0.59 18.01
C PHE A 18 -5.89 1.86 17.16
N GLU A 19 -6.38 3.01 17.64
CA GLU A 19 -6.30 4.29 16.95
C GLU A 19 -4.87 4.81 16.82
N GLU A 20 -4.08 4.66 17.89
CA GLU A 20 -2.65 4.99 17.87
C GLU A 20 -1.90 4.13 16.87
N LYS A 21 -2.17 2.82 16.87
CA LYS A 21 -1.54 1.86 15.94
C LYS A 21 -1.96 2.10 14.50
N LEU A 22 -3.26 2.29 14.24
CA LEU A 22 -3.79 2.66 12.93
C LEU A 22 -3.11 3.93 12.40
N PHE A 23 -3.02 4.97 13.24
CA PHE A 23 -2.37 6.23 12.87
C PHE A 23 -0.87 6.06 12.60
N PHE A 24 -0.18 5.17 13.31
CA PHE A 24 1.20 4.81 13.01
C PHE A 24 1.31 4.09 11.67
N TRP A 25 0.56 3.01 11.47
CA TRP A 25 0.61 2.18 10.27
C TRP A 25 0.29 2.96 8.99
N LEU A 26 -0.72 3.82 9.02
CA LEU A 26 -1.07 4.66 7.87
C LEU A 26 0.05 5.63 7.49
N ARG A 27 0.66 6.31 8.47
CA ARG A 27 1.81 7.19 8.22
C ARG A 27 3.01 6.41 7.72
N PHE A 28 3.28 5.25 8.31
CA PHE A 28 4.41 4.41 7.97
C PHE A 28 4.30 3.85 6.55
N GLY A 29 3.11 3.36 6.15
CA GLY A 29 2.88 2.88 4.79
C GLY A 29 3.02 3.99 3.74
N VAL A 30 2.51 5.20 4.01
CA VAL A 30 2.75 6.36 3.11
C VAL A 30 4.24 6.71 3.03
N LEU A 31 4.94 6.74 4.17
CA LEU A 31 6.37 7.01 4.21
C LEU A 31 7.16 6.03 3.33
N GLY A 32 6.95 4.72 3.51
CA GLY A 32 7.62 3.69 2.72
C GLY A 32 7.32 3.84 1.23
N CYS A 33 6.05 3.94 0.86
CA CYS A 33 5.63 4.12 -0.53
C CYS A 33 6.34 5.30 -1.20
N PHE A 34 6.27 6.48 -0.58
CA PHE A 34 6.78 7.71 -1.16
C PHE A 34 8.31 7.81 -1.14
N VAL A 35 8.97 7.37 -0.06
CA VAL A 35 10.44 7.38 0.01
C VAL A 35 11.05 6.31 -0.90
N GLY A 36 10.45 5.12 -0.94
CA GLY A 36 10.85 4.03 -1.84
C GLY A 36 10.73 4.43 -3.31
N HIS A 37 9.56 4.90 -3.71
CA HIS A 37 9.31 5.37 -5.07
C HIS A 37 10.18 6.59 -5.41
N GLY A 38 10.27 7.56 -4.49
CA GLY A 38 11.04 8.78 -4.71
C GLY A 38 12.53 8.52 -4.90
N PHE A 39 13.10 7.53 -4.20
CA PHE A 39 14.47 7.08 -4.45
C PHE A 39 14.68 6.65 -5.90
N TRP A 40 13.75 5.90 -6.49
CA TRP A 40 13.82 5.47 -7.90
C TRP A 40 13.81 6.64 -8.89
N GLY A 41 13.12 7.73 -8.56
CA GLY A 41 13.17 8.99 -9.32
C GLY A 41 14.55 9.66 -9.22
N VAL A 42 15.10 9.77 -8.00
CA VAL A 42 16.42 10.38 -7.76
C VAL A 42 17.54 9.63 -8.47
N VAL A 43 17.51 8.29 -8.46
CA VAL A 43 18.50 7.47 -9.18
C VAL A 43 18.16 7.25 -10.65
N THR A 44 17.15 7.95 -11.19
CA THR A 44 16.77 7.94 -12.59
C THR A 44 16.50 6.53 -13.15
N LYS A 45 15.66 5.76 -12.47
CA LYS A 45 15.33 4.39 -12.86
C LYS A 45 14.78 4.36 -14.29
N LYS A 46 15.48 3.67 -15.19
CA LYS A 46 15.08 3.52 -16.61
C LYS A 46 13.64 3.03 -16.79
N GLY A 47 13.13 2.23 -15.85
CA GLY A 47 11.74 1.77 -15.84
C GLY A 47 10.69 2.88 -15.77
N TRP A 48 11.06 4.13 -15.46
CA TRP A 48 10.15 5.27 -15.47
C TRP A 48 10.01 5.93 -16.85
N LEU A 49 10.96 5.71 -17.78
CA LEU A 49 10.92 6.33 -19.11
C LEU A 49 9.61 6.09 -19.87
N PRO A 50 9.00 4.87 -19.84
CA PRO A 50 7.72 4.65 -20.49
C PRO A 50 6.59 5.56 -19.97
N PHE A 51 6.62 5.94 -18.69
CA PHE A 51 5.61 6.83 -18.09
C PHE A 51 5.71 8.26 -18.62
N PHE A 52 6.92 8.75 -18.87
CA PHE A 52 7.13 10.06 -19.51
C PHE A 52 6.75 10.02 -21.00
N LYS A 53 7.00 8.88 -21.67
CA LYS A 53 6.64 8.69 -23.08
C LYS A 53 5.13 8.78 -23.32
N VAL A 54 4.29 8.38 -22.36
CA VAL A 54 2.82 8.57 -22.44
C VAL A 54 2.44 10.04 -22.67
N PHE A 55 3.25 10.98 -22.19
CA PHE A 55 3.06 12.42 -22.35
C PHE A 55 3.92 13.04 -23.47
N PHE A 56 4.48 12.21 -24.35
CA PHE A 56 5.37 12.65 -25.45
C PHE A 56 6.63 13.39 -24.97
N ILE A 57 7.07 13.12 -23.74
CA ILE A 57 8.32 13.69 -23.20
C ILE A 57 9.50 12.82 -23.65
N SER A 58 10.51 13.45 -24.25
CA SER A 58 11.71 12.76 -24.71
C SER A 58 12.57 12.24 -23.55
N GLU A 59 13.35 11.19 -23.78
CA GLU A 59 14.18 10.58 -22.72
C GLU A 59 15.16 11.57 -22.05
N PRO A 60 15.90 12.44 -22.79
CA PRO A 60 16.80 13.40 -22.15
C PRO A 60 16.06 14.36 -21.21
N ILE A 61 14.86 14.79 -21.59
CA ILE A 61 14.02 15.65 -20.76
C ILE A 61 13.47 14.85 -19.56
N ALA A 62 13.06 13.60 -19.76
CA ALA A 62 12.58 12.73 -18.70
C ALA A 62 13.64 12.54 -17.60
N TYR A 63 14.90 12.30 -17.98
CA TYR A 63 16.01 12.17 -17.02
C TYR A 63 16.23 13.43 -16.16
N ASN A 64 15.91 14.62 -16.67
CA ASN A 64 15.95 15.86 -15.89
C ASN A 64 14.76 15.99 -14.93
N PHE A 65 13.59 15.46 -15.28
CA PHE A 65 12.39 15.51 -14.44
C PHE A 65 12.36 14.43 -13.35
N MET A 66 12.92 13.24 -13.60
CA MET A 66 12.87 12.12 -12.65
C MET A 66 13.38 12.49 -11.24
N PRO A 67 14.53 13.18 -11.07
CA PRO A 67 15.01 13.55 -9.74
C PRO A 67 14.11 14.57 -9.05
N LEU A 68 13.46 15.48 -9.79
CA LEU A 68 12.53 16.46 -9.23
C LEU A 68 11.27 15.77 -8.69
N VAL A 69 10.72 14.85 -9.48
CA VAL A 69 9.58 14.01 -9.04
C VAL A 69 9.99 13.16 -7.84
N GLY A 70 11.16 12.54 -7.88
CA GLY A 70 11.68 11.73 -6.79
C GLY A 70 11.88 12.50 -5.49
N ALA A 71 12.43 13.72 -5.57
CA ALA A 71 12.60 14.61 -4.42
C ALA A 71 11.24 15.06 -3.85
N MET A 72 10.26 15.38 -4.71
CA MET A 72 8.90 15.69 -4.29
C MET A 72 8.28 14.52 -3.51
N ASP A 73 8.42 13.30 -4.01
CA ASP A 73 7.89 12.12 -3.37
C ASP A 73 8.50 11.91 -1.98
N ILE A 74 9.84 11.96 -1.87
CA ILE A 74 10.54 11.84 -0.58
C ILE A 74 10.06 12.90 0.42
N LEU A 75 9.95 14.17 -0.01
CA LEU A 75 9.48 15.26 0.84
C LEU A 75 8.05 15.02 1.32
N ILE A 76 7.13 14.61 0.43
CA ILE A 76 5.75 14.30 0.82
C ILE A 76 5.71 13.15 1.82
N GLY A 77 6.46 12.07 1.59
CA GLY A 77 6.53 10.92 2.50
C GLY A 77 6.99 11.33 3.90
N LEU A 78 8.06 12.14 3.98
CA LEU A 78 8.59 12.65 5.24
C LEU A 78 7.61 13.60 5.94
N ILE A 79 6.98 14.53 5.20
CA ILE A 79 6.01 15.46 5.77
C ILE A 79 4.77 14.70 6.26
N VAL A 80 4.22 13.76 5.51
CA VAL A 80 3.06 12.97 5.98
C VAL A 80 3.40 12.16 7.23
N PHE A 81 4.63 11.66 7.35
CA PHE A 81 5.05 10.92 8.54
C PHE A 81 5.12 11.81 9.81
N LEU A 82 5.62 13.05 9.68
CA LEU A 82 5.86 13.97 10.80
C LEU A 82 4.68 14.93 11.07
N TYR A 83 3.99 15.34 10.02
CA TYR A 83 2.93 16.34 9.96
C TYR A 83 1.86 15.92 8.92
N PRO A 84 1.12 14.83 9.15
CA PRO A 84 0.03 14.44 8.26
C PRO A 84 -1.06 15.53 8.28
N ASN A 85 -1.54 15.93 7.10
CA ASN A 85 -2.68 16.82 6.93
C ASN A 85 -3.54 16.36 5.75
N ARG A 86 -4.81 16.78 5.69
CA ARG A 86 -5.77 16.27 4.71
C ARG A 86 -5.41 16.64 3.27
N ALA A 87 -4.81 17.82 3.05
CA ALA A 87 -4.41 18.24 1.71
C ALA A 87 -3.33 17.32 1.14
N LEU A 88 -2.30 17.02 1.93
CA LEU A 88 -1.26 16.08 1.54
C LEU A 88 -1.78 14.66 1.36
N LEU A 89 -2.72 14.20 2.19
CA LEU A 89 -3.31 12.86 2.04
C LEU A 89 -4.17 12.75 0.77
N LEU A 90 -4.92 13.80 0.43
CA LEU A 90 -5.68 13.85 -0.83
C LEU A 90 -4.74 13.86 -2.04
N TRP A 91 -3.69 14.69 -1.99
CA TRP A 91 -2.65 14.70 -3.03
C TRP A 91 -1.97 13.34 -3.15
N ALA A 92 -1.56 12.73 -2.03
CA ALA A 92 -0.90 11.43 -2.03
C ALA A 92 -1.79 10.32 -2.62
N SER A 93 -3.09 10.35 -2.30
CA SER A 93 -4.09 9.44 -2.86
C SER A 93 -4.22 9.61 -4.37
N PHE A 94 -4.36 10.86 -4.83
CA PHE A 94 -4.42 11.17 -6.26
C PHE A 94 -3.14 10.76 -6.98
N TRP A 95 -1.98 11.13 -6.45
CA TRP A 95 -0.68 10.92 -7.06
C TRP A 95 -0.34 9.44 -7.22
N THR A 96 -0.61 8.62 -6.20
CA THR A 96 -0.37 7.17 -6.24
C THR A 96 -1.32 6.45 -7.21
N VAL A 97 -2.59 6.86 -7.28
CA VAL A 97 -3.52 6.32 -8.30
C VAL A 97 -3.10 6.73 -9.70
N PHE A 98 -2.78 8.02 -9.90
CA PHE A 98 -2.35 8.56 -11.18
C PHE A 98 -1.11 7.83 -11.69
N THR A 99 -0.05 7.75 -10.88
CA THR A 99 1.20 7.08 -11.25
C THR A 99 0.97 5.58 -11.51
N ALA A 100 0.14 4.91 -10.70
CA ALA A 100 -0.24 3.52 -10.96
C ALA A 100 -1.00 3.35 -12.30
N LEU A 101 -1.90 4.27 -12.67
CA LEU A 101 -2.62 4.21 -13.94
C LEU A 101 -1.71 4.43 -15.16
N LEU A 102 -0.51 4.99 -14.99
CA LEU A 102 0.46 5.09 -16.09
C LEU A 102 0.97 3.73 -16.56
N ARG A 103 0.87 2.66 -15.76
CA ARG A 103 1.32 1.30 -16.18
C ARG A 103 0.50 0.77 -17.36
N PRO A 104 -0.84 0.66 -17.30
CA PRO A 104 -1.62 0.25 -18.46
C PRO A 104 -1.48 1.25 -19.63
N SER A 105 -1.38 2.56 -19.38
CA SER A 105 -1.12 3.55 -20.43
C SER A 105 0.23 3.38 -21.12
N ALA A 106 1.24 2.88 -20.39
CA ALA A 106 2.56 2.52 -20.91
C ALA A 106 2.60 1.08 -21.48
N SER A 107 1.44 0.48 -21.75
CA SER A 107 1.29 -0.88 -22.29
C SER A 107 1.84 -1.98 -21.39
N MET A 108 1.95 -1.73 -20.08
CA MET A 108 2.38 -2.72 -19.09
C MET A 108 1.22 -3.55 -18.51
N GLY A 109 0.00 -3.44 -19.06
CA GLY A 109 -1.16 -4.23 -18.62
C GLY A 109 -1.85 -3.74 -17.34
N MET A 110 -3.08 -4.21 -17.13
CA MET A 110 -3.91 -3.80 -15.97
C MET A 110 -3.46 -4.46 -14.66
N SER A 111 -2.86 -5.65 -14.72
CA SER A 111 -2.35 -6.34 -13.52
C SER A 111 -1.26 -5.52 -12.81
N GLU A 112 -0.44 -4.77 -13.56
CA GLU A 112 0.53 -3.82 -13.01
C GLU A 112 -0.11 -2.63 -12.29
N PHE A 113 -1.34 -2.24 -12.65
CA PHE A 113 -2.07 -1.21 -11.90
C PHE A 113 -2.59 -1.80 -10.58
N PHE A 114 -3.26 -2.95 -10.65
CA PHE A 114 -3.89 -3.56 -9.47
C PHE A 114 -2.87 -4.05 -8.45
N GLU A 115 -1.70 -4.53 -8.88
CA GLU A 115 -0.63 -4.93 -7.97
C GLU A 115 -0.14 -3.74 -7.12
N ARG A 116 -0.23 -2.49 -7.59
CA ARG A 116 0.11 -1.28 -6.82
C ARG A 116 -0.96 -0.85 -5.82
N ALA A 117 -1.99 -1.67 -5.58
CA ALA A 117 -3.06 -1.32 -4.66
C ALA A 117 -2.60 -1.16 -3.21
N GLY A 118 -1.46 -1.73 -2.81
CA GLY A 118 -0.81 -1.38 -1.56
C GLY A 118 -0.35 0.08 -1.51
N ASN A 119 0.24 0.57 -2.61
CA ASN A 119 0.75 1.94 -2.72
C ASN A 119 -0.36 3.00 -2.63
N PHE A 120 -1.46 2.83 -3.37
CA PHE A 120 -2.55 3.81 -3.34
C PHE A 120 -3.61 3.53 -2.27
N GLY A 121 -3.78 2.27 -1.86
CA GLY A 121 -4.78 1.89 -0.86
C GLY A 121 -4.52 2.50 0.52
N VAL A 122 -3.26 2.60 0.95
CA VAL A 122 -2.89 3.21 2.23
C VAL A 122 -3.23 4.70 2.31
N PRO A 123 -2.76 5.58 1.40
CA PRO A 123 -3.12 7.01 1.46
C PRO A 123 -4.62 7.23 1.27
N ILE A 124 -5.31 6.44 0.42
CA ILE A 124 -6.78 6.50 0.28
C ILE A 124 -7.46 6.18 1.60
N LEU A 125 -7.08 5.08 2.26
CA LEU A 125 -7.62 4.71 3.56
C LEU A 125 -7.35 5.82 4.59
N PHE A 126 -6.14 6.36 4.61
CA PHE A 126 -5.77 7.42 5.53
C PHE A 126 -6.63 8.68 5.32
N PHE A 127 -6.82 9.10 4.08
CA PHE A 127 -7.69 10.24 3.76
C PHE A 127 -9.15 9.96 4.15
N LEU A 128 -9.72 8.82 3.75
CA LEU A 128 -11.13 8.50 3.95
C LEU A 128 -11.51 8.33 5.43
N VAL A 129 -10.60 7.82 6.27
CA VAL A 129 -10.83 7.72 7.72
C VAL A 129 -10.94 9.10 8.38
N TYR A 130 -10.23 10.11 7.87
CA TYR A 130 -10.28 11.48 8.40
C TYR A 130 -11.28 12.39 7.68
N GLY A 131 -11.72 11.98 6.50
CA GLY A 131 -12.76 12.61 5.69
C GLY A 131 -12.43 14.01 5.18
N PHE A 132 -13.35 14.56 4.40
CA PHE A 132 -13.32 15.96 3.98
C PHE A 132 -13.57 16.88 5.18
N PRO A 133 -12.80 17.97 5.33
CA PRO A 133 -13.04 18.94 6.39
C PRO A 133 -14.20 19.86 6.04
N ALA A 134 -14.91 20.35 7.06
CA ALA A 134 -15.98 21.34 6.88
C ALA A 134 -15.48 22.75 6.52
N THR A 135 -14.20 23.06 6.78
CA THR A 135 -13.63 24.39 6.56
C THR A 135 -12.24 24.33 5.93
N GLY A 136 -11.87 25.40 5.21
CA GLY A 136 -10.58 25.56 4.54
C GLY A 136 -9.37 25.32 5.44
N GLU A 137 -9.37 25.90 6.64
CA GLU A 137 -8.26 25.83 7.60
C GLU A 137 -7.89 24.39 8.01
N LYS A 138 -8.90 23.51 8.09
CA LYS A 138 -8.72 22.11 8.52
C LYS A 138 -8.08 21.22 7.46
N TRP A 139 -7.84 21.73 6.25
CA TRP A 139 -7.07 21.02 5.22
C TRP A 139 -5.60 20.89 5.58
N PHE A 140 -5.02 21.93 6.17
CA PHE A 140 -3.59 22.04 6.47
C PHE A 140 -3.24 21.84 7.95
N SER A 141 -4.25 21.57 8.79
CA SER A 141 -4.03 21.28 10.20
C SER A 141 -3.42 19.90 10.42
N LYS A 142 -2.51 19.81 11.40
CA LYS A 142 -1.88 18.55 11.79
C LYS A 142 -2.93 17.55 12.29
N LEU A 143 -3.01 16.39 11.65
CA LEU A 143 -3.81 15.28 12.14
C LEU A 143 -3.16 14.66 13.38
N LYS A 144 -4.02 14.16 14.26
CA LYS A 144 -3.68 13.41 15.47
C LYS A 144 -4.41 12.07 15.43
N PRO A 145 -3.95 11.05 16.17
CA PRO A 145 -4.71 9.82 16.33
C PRO A 145 -6.18 10.11 16.68
N LEU A 146 -7.08 9.30 16.13
CA LEU A 146 -8.51 9.39 16.46
C LEU A 146 -8.70 9.10 17.95
N THR A 147 -9.63 9.79 18.59
CA THR A 147 -10.02 9.50 19.98
C THR A 147 -10.89 8.25 20.09
N SER A 148 -11.67 7.99 19.03
CA SER A 148 -12.53 6.82 18.88
C SER A 148 -12.87 6.61 17.41
N ILE A 149 -13.25 5.39 17.04
CA ILE A 149 -13.64 5.05 15.68
C ILE A 149 -15.17 4.96 15.59
N SER A 150 -15.76 5.72 14.66
CA SER A 150 -17.18 5.66 14.34
C SER A 150 -17.52 4.40 13.52
N LEU A 151 -18.80 4.05 13.45
CA LEU A 151 -19.25 2.92 12.63
C LEU A 151 -18.86 3.10 11.15
N GLN A 152 -19.02 4.32 10.62
CA GLN A 152 -18.63 4.64 9.24
C GLN A 152 -17.13 4.46 9.02
N GLN A 153 -16.29 4.95 9.95
CA GLN A 153 -14.84 4.78 9.88
C GLN A 153 -14.44 3.31 9.98
N ALA A 154 -15.11 2.52 10.81
CA ALA A 154 -14.89 1.08 10.92
C ALA A 154 -15.20 0.36 9.59
N TYR A 155 -16.33 0.70 8.94
CA TYR A 155 -16.65 0.20 7.59
C TYR A 155 -15.61 0.62 6.55
N THR A 156 -15.14 1.87 6.58
CA THR A 156 -14.09 2.36 5.69
C THR A 156 -12.79 1.59 5.89
N ILE A 157 -12.34 1.40 7.14
CA ILE A 157 -11.13 0.64 7.47
C ILE A 157 -11.21 -0.77 6.92
N GLU A 158 -12.33 -1.45 7.15
CA GLU A 158 -12.52 -2.82 6.71
C GLU A 158 -12.54 -2.94 5.18
N TRP A 159 -13.41 -2.20 4.51
CA TRP A 159 -13.64 -2.37 3.09
C TRP A 159 -12.51 -1.83 2.22
N VAL A 160 -11.93 -0.68 2.55
CA VAL A 160 -10.80 -0.15 1.79
C VAL A 160 -9.60 -1.08 1.93
N SER A 161 -9.32 -1.60 3.13
CA SER A 161 -8.22 -2.56 3.32
C SER A 161 -8.46 -3.86 2.56
N ARG A 162 -9.68 -4.43 2.63
CA ARG A 162 -10.03 -5.67 1.90
C ARG A 162 -9.95 -5.50 0.39
N LEU A 163 -10.49 -4.41 -0.15
CA LEU A 163 -10.46 -4.13 -1.59
C LEU A 163 -9.02 -3.89 -2.07
N SER A 164 -8.23 -3.15 -1.30
CA SER A 164 -6.82 -2.89 -1.65
C SER A 164 -6.00 -4.18 -1.63
N LEU A 165 -6.17 -5.04 -0.61
CA LEU A 165 -5.54 -6.36 -0.53
C LEU A 165 -5.98 -7.29 -1.66
N PHE A 166 -7.28 -7.30 -1.96
CA PHE A 166 -7.82 -8.06 -3.09
C PHE A 166 -7.18 -7.62 -4.40
N SER A 167 -7.17 -6.32 -4.67
CA SER A 167 -6.58 -5.76 -5.90
C SER A 167 -5.09 -6.08 -5.99
N LEU A 168 -4.33 -5.90 -4.91
CA LEU A 168 -2.91 -6.25 -4.84
C LEU A 168 -2.65 -7.70 -5.21
N LEU A 169 -3.33 -8.63 -4.53
CA LEU A 169 -3.11 -10.07 -4.68
C LEU A 169 -3.59 -10.57 -6.06
N ALA A 170 -4.76 -10.10 -6.51
CA ALA A 170 -5.26 -10.44 -7.84
C ALA A 170 -4.40 -9.83 -8.95
N GLY A 171 -3.86 -8.63 -8.73
CA GLY A 171 -2.91 -7.97 -9.62
C GLY A 171 -1.62 -8.77 -9.75
N HIS A 172 -0.98 -9.11 -8.62
CA HIS A 172 0.26 -9.88 -8.60
C HIS A 172 0.08 -11.28 -9.19
N GLY A 173 -1.02 -11.96 -8.86
CA GLY A 173 -1.38 -13.24 -9.49
C GLY A 173 -1.64 -13.10 -10.99
N GLY A 174 -2.23 -11.98 -11.43
CA GLY A 174 -2.44 -11.67 -12.84
C GLY A 174 -1.13 -11.42 -13.61
N LEU A 175 -0.10 -10.86 -12.97
CA LEU A 175 1.24 -10.72 -13.56
C LEU A 175 1.83 -12.09 -13.93
N ALA A 176 1.53 -13.11 -13.12
CA ALA A 176 1.93 -14.48 -13.39
C ALA A 176 1.06 -15.14 -14.46
N VAL A 177 -0.26 -15.15 -14.29
CA VAL A 177 -1.18 -15.91 -15.17
C VAL A 177 -1.27 -15.31 -16.57
N PHE A 178 -1.39 -13.99 -16.69
CA PHE A 178 -1.74 -13.34 -17.95
C PHE A 178 -0.55 -12.73 -18.67
N MET A 179 0.54 -12.44 -17.95
CA MET A 179 1.61 -11.58 -18.46
C MET A 179 2.98 -12.22 -18.52
N ASN A 180 3.18 -13.40 -17.91
CA ASN A 180 4.50 -14.03 -17.80
C ASN A 180 5.59 -13.03 -17.33
N HIS A 181 5.28 -12.26 -16.28
CA HIS A 181 6.03 -11.05 -15.96
C HIS A 181 7.53 -11.33 -15.69
N PRO A 182 8.47 -10.72 -16.45
CA PRO A 182 9.89 -11.07 -16.39
C PRO A 182 10.53 -10.89 -15.01
N THR A 183 10.17 -9.82 -14.28
CA THR A 183 10.73 -9.56 -12.95
C THR A 183 10.28 -10.61 -11.94
N LEU A 184 9.04 -11.08 -12.04
CA LEU A 184 8.50 -12.12 -11.16
C LEU A 184 9.23 -13.44 -11.44
N ILE A 185 9.37 -13.82 -12.71
CA ILE A 185 10.11 -15.02 -13.12
C ILE A 185 11.56 -14.94 -12.66
N LYS A 186 12.22 -13.79 -12.83
CA LYS A 186 13.60 -13.54 -12.38
C LYS A 186 13.73 -13.73 -10.86
N ASN A 187 12.89 -13.07 -10.06
CA ASN A 187 12.98 -13.11 -8.60
C ASN A 187 12.74 -14.51 -8.06
N MET A 188 11.76 -15.22 -8.60
CA MET A 188 11.45 -16.60 -8.16
C MET A 188 12.54 -17.59 -8.59
N THR A 189 13.00 -17.51 -9.84
CA THR A 189 14.07 -18.38 -10.33
C THR A 189 15.38 -18.11 -9.60
N GLY A 190 15.63 -16.86 -9.21
CA GLY A 190 16.81 -16.44 -8.44
C GLY A 190 16.92 -17.08 -7.05
N VAL A 191 15.80 -17.55 -6.48
CA VAL A 191 15.78 -18.32 -5.22
C VAL A 191 15.58 -19.82 -5.43
N GLY A 192 15.81 -20.30 -6.66
CA GLY A 192 15.72 -21.73 -7.01
C GLY A 192 14.32 -22.24 -7.31
N LEU A 193 13.33 -21.35 -7.51
CA LEU A 193 11.96 -21.72 -7.85
C LEU A 193 11.70 -21.43 -9.34
N PRO A 194 11.86 -22.41 -10.26
CA PRO A 194 11.65 -22.18 -11.68
C PRO A 194 10.17 -21.90 -11.99
N MET A 195 9.90 -20.67 -12.40
CA MET A 195 8.56 -20.19 -12.75
C MET A 195 8.32 -20.28 -14.26
N THR A 196 8.18 -21.50 -14.76
CA THR A 196 7.93 -21.77 -16.18
C THR A 196 6.62 -22.52 -16.39
N GLY A 197 5.88 -22.17 -17.45
CA GLY A 197 4.66 -22.87 -17.86
C GLY A 197 3.65 -23.01 -16.72
N LEU A 198 3.33 -24.25 -16.36
CA LEU A 198 2.33 -24.59 -15.35
C LEU A 198 2.67 -24.03 -13.95
N ASN A 199 3.94 -23.99 -13.55
CA ASN A 199 4.33 -23.50 -12.22
C ASN A 199 3.94 -22.04 -12.01
N LEU A 200 4.15 -21.22 -13.05
CA LEU A 200 3.80 -19.81 -13.01
C LEU A 200 2.28 -19.59 -12.97
N GLN A 201 1.52 -20.40 -13.71
CA GLN A 201 0.06 -20.35 -13.69
C GLN A 201 -0.52 -20.77 -12.33
N VAL A 202 0.00 -21.86 -11.73
CA VAL A 202 -0.41 -22.33 -10.40
C VAL A 202 -0.08 -21.28 -9.33
N PHE A 203 1.10 -20.67 -9.41
CA PHE A 203 1.49 -19.57 -8.54
C PHE A 203 0.50 -18.40 -8.62
N GLY A 204 0.19 -17.94 -9.82
CA GLY A 204 -0.72 -16.81 -10.00
C GLY A 204 -2.16 -17.13 -9.58
N LEU A 205 -2.64 -18.34 -9.87
CA LEU A 205 -3.96 -18.79 -9.42
C LEU A 205 -4.05 -18.88 -7.89
N PHE A 206 -2.98 -19.33 -7.22
CA PHE A 206 -2.90 -19.34 -5.76
C PHE A 206 -3.09 -17.93 -5.18
N GLU A 207 -2.41 -16.92 -5.73
CA GLU A 207 -2.58 -15.54 -5.27
C GLU A 207 -3.97 -14.97 -5.55
N ILE A 208 -4.57 -15.30 -6.70
CA ILE A 208 -5.95 -14.91 -7.00
C ILE A 208 -6.92 -15.55 -5.99
N VAL A 209 -6.72 -16.81 -5.61
CA VAL A 209 -7.51 -17.47 -4.56
C VAL A 209 -7.32 -16.76 -3.22
N LEU A 210 -6.09 -16.41 -2.83
CA LEU A 210 -5.83 -15.62 -1.63
C LEU A 210 -6.55 -14.26 -1.67
N ALA A 211 -6.58 -13.60 -2.83
CA ALA A 211 -7.31 -12.35 -3.03
C ALA A 211 -8.78 -12.52 -2.67
N PHE A 212 -9.45 -13.53 -3.24
CA PHE A 212 -10.85 -13.83 -2.94
C PHE A 212 -11.07 -14.27 -1.49
N LEU A 213 -10.12 -14.98 -0.86
CA LEU A 213 -10.20 -15.32 0.55
C LEU A 213 -10.18 -14.07 1.44
N VAL A 214 -9.34 -13.08 1.17
CA VAL A 214 -9.39 -11.80 1.90
C VAL A 214 -10.67 -11.03 1.58
N LEU A 215 -11.11 -11.03 0.33
CA LEU A 215 -12.31 -10.31 -0.04
C LEU A 215 -13.56 -10.92 0.61
N LEU A 216 -13.66 -12.24 0.72
CA LEU A 216 -14.91 -12.91 1.13
C LEU A 216 -14.87 -13.45 2.55
N LYS A 217 -13.72 -13.94 3.00
CA LYS A 217 -13.51 -14.59 4.30
C LYS A 217 -12.21 -14.09 4.99
N PRO A 218 -12.05 -12.77 5.22
CA PRO A 218 -10.80 -12.21 5.76
C PRO A 218 -10.49 -12.64 7.19
N ARG A 219 -11.44 -13.29 7.87
CA ARG A 219 -11.38 -13.72 9.26
C ARG A 219 -10.88 -15.15 9.47
N ILE A 220 -10.47 -15.85 8.41
CA ILE A 220 -9.83 -17.15 8.56
C ILE A 220 -8.63 -17.00 9.52
N PRO A 221 -8.56 -17.78 10.61
CA PRO A 221 -7.48 -17.66 11.58
C PRO A 221 -6.11 -17.75 10.89
N GLY A 222 -5.23 -16.78 11.17
CA GLY A 222 -3.89 -16.72 10.59
C GLY A 222 -3.80 -16.16 9.16
N LEU A 223 -4.90 -16.02 8.41
CA LEU A 223 -4.87 -15.59 7.00
C LEU A 223 -4.15 -14.24 6.80
N LEU A 224 -4.50 -13.22 7.58
CA LEU A 224 -3.93 -11.88 7.42
C LEU A 224 -2.45 -11.83 7.80
N ILE A 225 -2.05 -12.58 8.84
CA ILE A 225 -0.63 -12.70 9.21
C ILE A 225 0.14 -13.46 8.13
N PHE A 226 -0.44 -14.55 7.61
CA PHE A 226 0.12 -15.28 6.48
C PHE A 226 0.33 -14.35 5.28
N ILE A 227 -0.68 -13.58 4.87
CA ILE A 227 -0.57 -12.64 3.74
C ILE A 227 0.47 -11.56 3.99
N CYS A 228 0.53 -11.00 5.21
CA CYS A 228 1.56 -10.04 5.58
C CYS A 228 2.97 -10.61 5.40
N LEU A 229 3.23 -11.79 5.95
CA LEU A 229 4.54 -12.44 5.87
C LEU A 229 4.85 -12.90 4.45
N TYR A 230 3.85 -13.43 3.76
CA TYR A 230 3.95 -13.87 2.37
C TYR A 230 4.33 -12.70 1.46
N LYS A 231 3.56 -11.60 1.47
CA LYS A 231 3.89 -10.42 0.66
C LYS A 231 5.24 -9.84 1.02
N LEU A 232 5.56 -9.69 2.31
CA LEU A 232 6.87 -9.21 2.75
C LEU A 232 8.01 -10.10 2.22
N ALA A 233 7.86 -11.43 2.26
CA ALA A 233 8.87 -12.35 1.75
C ALA A 233 9.09 -12.17 0.24
N PHE A 234 8.03 -11.98 -0.54
CA PHE A 234 8.12 -11.71 -1.98
C PHE A 234 8.76 -10.35 -2.27
N GLU A 235 8.42 -9.33 -1.50
CA GLU A 235 9.03 -8.01 -1.65
C GLU A 235 10.51 -8.00 -1.25
N LEU A 236 10.93 -8.86 -0.33
CA LEU A 236 12.34 -9.04 0.03
C LEU A 236 13.15 -9.79 -1.06
N LEU A 237 12.51 -10.42 -2.05
CA LEU A 237 13.24 -11.04 -3.16
C LEU A 237 13.98 -10.02 -4.01
N PHE A 238 13.50 -8.77 -4.08
CA PHE A 238 14.15 -7.70 -4.84
C PHE A 238 15.61 -7.46 -4.40
N PRO A 239 15.90 -7.16 -3.12
CA PRO A 239 17.29 -7.02 -2.67
C PRO A 239 18.06 -8.35 -2.60
N ILE A 240 17.38 -9.49 -2.40
CA ILE A 240 18.03 -10.82 -2.33
C ILE A 240 18.58 -11.25 -3.69
N VAL A 241 17.79 -11.10 -4.76
CA VAL A 241 18.14 -11.53 -6.13
C VAL A 241 18.78 -10.40 -6.93
N GLY A 242 18.48 -9.15 -6.59
CA GLY A 242 19.00 -7.97 -7.23
C GLY A 242 20.28 -7.45 -6.57
N THR A 243 20.30 -6.14 -6.37
CA THR A 243 21.40 -5.38 -5.78
C THR A 243 20.95 -4.73 -4.47
N ALA A 244 21.89 -4.26 -3.65
CA ALA A 244 21.56 -3.67 -2.34
C ALA A 244 20.56 -2.50 -2.44
N LYS A 245 20.61 -1.70 -3.51
CA LYS A 245 19.65 -0.60 -3.75
C LYS A 245 18.23 -1.08 -4.06
N ASP A 246 18.06 -2.34 -4.47
CA ASP A 246 16.73 -2.89 -4.79
C ASP A 246 15.90 -3.12 -3.51
N ILE A 247 16.46 -2.89 -2.32
CA ILE A 247 15.68 -2.74 -1.08
C ILE A 247 14.61 -1.65 -1.18
N PHE A 248 14.84 -0.63 -2.00
CA PHE A 248 13.86 0.44 -2.23
C PHE A 248 12.62 -0.05 -3.00
N GLU A 249 12.68 -1.21 -3.69
CA GLU A 249 11.48 -1.89 -4.21
C GLU A 249 10.63 -2.44 -3.06
N THR A 250 11.26 -3.04 -2.04
CA THR A 250 10.57 -3.53 -0.84
C THR A 250 9.97 -2.38 -0.03
N ILE A 251 10.70 -1.26 0.06
CA ILE A 251 10.26 -0.06 0.77
C ILE A 251 9.09 0.60 0.03
N GLU A 252 9.14 0.73 -1.30
CA GLU A 252 8.02 1.34 -2.04
C GLU A 252 6.73 0.51 -1.89
N ARG A 253 6.83 -0.81 -1.77
CA ARG A 253 5.67 -1.72 -1.61
C ARG A 253 5.27 -1.94 -0.16
N MET A 254 5.62 -1.02 0.74
CA MET A 254 5.31 -1.14 2.16
C MET A 254 3.82 -1.30 2.46
N GLY A 255 2.96 -0.74 1.62
CA GLY A 255 1.51 -0.92 1.72
C GLY A 255 1.05 -2.38 1.68
N ASP A 256 1.79 -3.25 1.00
CA ASP A 256 1.43 -4.65 0.76
C ASP A 256 1.39 -5.48 2.04
N TYR A 257 2.25 -5.15 3.00
CA TYR A 257 2.30 -5.79 4.32
C TYR A 257 1.77 -4.89 5.45
N VAL A 258 1.57 -3.59 5.21
CA VAL A 258 0.89 -2.69 6.17
C VAL A 258 -0.64 -2.89 6.18
N LEU A 259 -1.29 -3.00 5.01
CA LEU A 259 -2.74 -3.22 4.93
C LEU A 259 -3.24 -4.50 5.64
N PRO A 260 -2.61 -5.68 5.48
CA PRO A 260 -3.05 -6.86 6.20
C PRO A 260 -2.83 -6.73 7.72
N MET A 261 -1.80 -5.98 8.16
CA MET A 261 -1.59 -5.66 9.58
C MET A 261 -2.68 -4.75 10.13
N ILE A 262 -3.07 -3.69 9.41
CA ILE A 262 -4.19 -2.82 9.78
C ILE A 262 -5.48 -3.65 9.95
N LEU A 263 -5.77 -4.51 8.97
CA LEU A 263 -6.98 -5.31 8.98
C LEU A 263 -6.96 -6.36 10.11
N PHE A 264 -5.80 -6.94 10.40
CA PHE A 264 -5.61 -7.87 11.51
C PHE A 264 -5.85 -7.20 12.87
N GLU A 265 -5.29 -6.02 13.09
CA GLU A 265 -5.50 -5.26 14.32
C GLU A 265 -6.96 -4.79 14.45
N TYR A 266 -7.58 -4.39 13.34
CA TYR A 266 -8.98 -3.99 13.31
C TYR A 266 -9.91 -5.11 13.80
N TYR A 267 -9.74 -6.35 13.31
CA TYR A 267 -10.58 -7.48 13.72
C TYR A 267 -10.36 -7.93 15.17
N ARG A 268 -9.26 -7.50 15.80
CA ARG A 268 -9.00 -7.71 17.23
C ARG A 268 -9.45 -6.54 18.10
N SER A 269 -9.90 -5.45 17.49
CA SER A 269 -10.33 -4.25 18.21
C SER A 269 -11.76 -4.36 18.72
N LYS A 270 -12.09 -3.57 19.76
CA LYS A 270 -13.47 -3.44 20.27
C LYS A 270 -14.47 -2.95 19.22
N TYR A 271 -14.00 -2.20 18.21
CA TYR A 271 -14.85 -1.57 17.19
C TYR A 271 -15.50 -2.59 16.28
N TYR A 272 -14.78 -3.65 15.94
CA TYR A 272 -15.33 -4.74 15.15
C TYR A 272 -16.43 -5.48 15.92
N SER A 273 -16.20 -5.81 17.19
CA SER A 273 -17.20 -6.46 18.05
C SER A 273 -18.49 -5.63 18.14
N GLN A 274 -18.36 -4.30 18.34
CA GLN A 274 -19.49 -3.38 18.44
C GLN A 274 -20.26 -3.24 17.12
N ALA A 275 -19.57 -3.16 15.99
CA ALA A 275 -20.20 -3.09 14.67
C ALA A 275 -21.04 -4.35 14.39
N LYS A 276 -20.51 -5.54 14.74
CA LYS A 276 -21.21 -6.82 14.60
C LYS A 276 -22.48 -6.90 15.46
N HIS A 277 -22.43 -6.43 16.71
CA HIS A 277 -23.59 -6.45 17.59
C HIS A 277 -24.72 -5.53 17.11
N ARG A 278 -24.38 -4.39 16.48
CA ARG A 278 -25.41 -3.47 15.95
C ARG A 278 -26.06 -3.98 14.67
N THR A 279 -25.32 -4.64 13.77
CA THR A 279 -25.91 -5.25 12.57
C THR A 279 -26.76 -6.48 12.89
N SER A 280 -26.49 -7.22 13.97
CA SER A 280 -27.38 -8.30 14.40
C SER A 280 -28.69 -7.81 14.99
N VAL A 281 -28.71 -6.64 15.64
CA VAL A 281 -29.92 -6.05 16.26
C VAL A 281 -30.79 -5.31 15.25
N SER A 282 -30.23 -4.76 14.17
CA SER A 282 -31.01 -4.12 13.10
C SER A 282 -31.71 -5.11 12.15
N ASN A 283 -31.31 -6.40 12.19
CA ASN A 283 -31.83 -7.46 11.32
C ASN A 283 -32.80 -8.41 12.06
N THR A 284 -33.19 -8.05 13.28
CA THR A 284 -34.22 -8.71 14.10
C THR A 284 -35.38 -7.75 14.30
#